data_AF-A0AAD5Q1A2-F1
#
_entry.id   AF-A0AAD5Q1A2-F1
#
_cell.length_a   1.000
_cell.length_b   1.000
_cell.length_c   1.000
_cell.angle_alpha   90.00
_cell.angle_beta   90.00
_cell.angle_gamma   90.00
#
_symmetry.space_group_name_H-M   'P 1'
#
loop_
_entity.id
_entity.type
_entity.pdbx_description
1 polymer ?
#
loop_
_entity_poly.entity_id
_entity_poly.type
_entity_poly.pdbx_seq_one_letter_code
_entity_poly.pdbx_strand_id
1 'polypeptide(L)' 'MWYEALPSLFLTGFFVCLPYGLVPVVHKIFQNGNAYSRLQNTNHDRYLFRRDTRLTGDPYVLKGLESIPD' A
#
# COMPACT_ATOMS: atom_id res chain seq x y z
N MET A 1 33.63 4.76 -25.37
CA MET A 1 32.57 4.82 -26.41
C MET A 1 31.22 5.16 -25.77
N TRP A 2 30.23 5.66 -26.51
CA TRP A 2 28.96 6.15 -25.92
C TRP A 2 28.20 5.09 -25.10
N TYR A 3 28.37 3.81 -25.41
CA TYR A 3 27.72 2.70 -24.71
C TYR A 3 28.27 2.44 -23.30
N GLU A 4 29.45 2.96 -22.94
CA GLU A 4 30.05 2.77 -21.61
C GLU A 4 29.26 3.48 -20.50
N ALA A 5 28.37 4.40 -20.86
CA ALA A 5 27.42 5.03 -19.93
C ALA A 5 26.18 4.16 -19.64
N LEU A 6 25.92 3.11 -20.43
CA LEU A 6 24.74 2.27 -20.24
C LEU A 6 24.74 1.52 -18.90
N PRO A 7 25.85 0.91 -18.43
CA PRO A 7 25.86 0.21 -17.16
C PRO A 7 25.49 1.10 -15.97
N SER A 8 26.02 2.33 -15.91
CA SER A 8 25.68 3.28 -14.83
C SER A 8 24.23 3.75 -14.92
N LEU A 9 23.71 3.97 -16.13
CA LEU A 9 22.30 4.28 -16.35
C LEU A 9 21.39 3.14 -15.86
N PHE A 10 21.69 1.89 -16.23
CA PHE A 10 20.92 0.73 -15.80
C PHE A 10 20.95 0.55 -14.29
N LEU A 11 22.12 0.67 -13.67
CA LEU A 11 22.25 0.53 -12.23
C LEU A 11 21.42 1.59 -11.49
N THR A 12 21.54 2.85 -11.94
CA THR A 12 20.79 3.96 -11.36
C THR A 12 19.28 3.78 -11.53
N GLY A 13 18.83 3.47 -12.75
CA GLY A 13 17.42 3.24 -13.05
C GLY A 13 16.86 2.04 -12.26
N PHE A 14 17.63 0.96 -12.15
CA PHE A 14 17.26 -0.21 -11.35
C PHE A 14 17.00 0.16 -9.89
N PHE A 15 17.92 0.88 -9.25
CA PHE A 15 17.77 1.26 -7.84
C PHE A 15 16.68 2.32 -7.61
N VAL A 16 16.35 3.15 -8.60
CA VAL A 16 15.20 4.08 -8.52
C VAL A 16 13.87 3.34 -8.66
N CYS A 17 13.78 2.40 -9.61
CA CYS A 17 12.54 1.65 -9.87
C CYS A 17 12.25 0.58 -8.81
N LEU A 18 13.30 -0.01 -8.23
CA LEU A 18 13.20 -1.09 -7.25
C LEU A 18 12.27 -0.76 -6.06
N PRO A 19 12.43 0.36 -5.33
CA PRO A 19 11.51 0.69 -4.23
C PRO A 19 10.09 0.98 -4.71
N TYR A 20 9.93 1.60 -5.88
CA TYR A 20 8.61 1.90 -6.46
C TYR A 20 7.81 0.64 -6.79
N GLY A 21 8.49 -0.42 -7.26
CA GLY A 21 7.87 -1.72 -7.52
C GLY A 21 7.66 -2.55 -6.24
N LEU A 22 8.65 -2.58 -5.34
CA LEU A 22 8.61 -3.45 -4.16
C LEU A 22 7.64 -2.96 -3.07
N VAL A 23 7.64 -1.66 -2.74
CA VAL A 23 6.86 -1.15 -1.61
C VAL A 23 5.36 -1.41 -1.75
N PRO A 24 4.71 -1.16 -2.90
CA PRO A 24 3.28 -1.45 -3.07
C PRO A 24 2.96 -2.94 -2.97
N VAL A 25 3.86 -3.81 -3.46
CA VAL A 25 3.71 -5.27 -3.38
C VAL A 25 3.79 -5.72 -1.92
N VAL A 26 4.76 -5.20 -1.17
CA VAL A 26 4.93 -5.52 0.24
C VAL A 26 3.72 -5.10 1.05
N HIS A 27 3.25 -3.86 0.88
CA HIS A 27 2.06 -3.36 1.58
C HIS A 27 0.82 -4.19 1.24
N LYS A 28 0.62 -4.52 -0.04
CA LYS A 28 -0.54 -5.29 -0.47
C LYS A 28 -0.55 -6.70 0.12
N ILE A 29 0.56 -7.42 0.04
CA ILE A 29 0.61 -8.85 0.42
C ILE A 29 0.74 -9.02 1.93
N PHE A 30 1.63 -8.27 2.58
CA PHE A 30 2.00 -8.55 3.96
C PHE A 30 1.29 -7.67 4.98
N GLN A 31 0.80 -6.49 4.60
CA GLN A 31 0.20 -5.55 5.57
C GLN A 31 -1.31 -5.41 5.41
N ASN A 32 -1.81 -5.39 4.17
CA ASN A 32 -3.20 -4.98 3.89
C ASN A 32 -4.12 -6.16 3.52
N GLY A 33 -3.70 -7.40 3.76
CA GLY A 33 -4.53 -8.57 3.45
C GLY A 33 -4.98 -8.65 1.98
N ASN A 34 -4.07 -8.38 1.04
CA ASN A 34 -4.31 -8.30 -0.41
C ASN A 34 -5.07 -7.04 -0.90
N ALA A 35 -5.27 -6.03 -0.06
CA ALA A 35 -5.82 -4.74 -0.47
C ALA A 35 -4.74 -3.68 -0.80
N TYR A 36 -5.07 -2.71 -1.64
CA TYR A 36 -4.19 -1.55 -1.85
C TYR A 36 -4.26 -0.59 -0.66
N SER A 37 -3.17 0.16 -0.44
CA SER A 37 -3.13 1.15 0.64
C SER A 37 -4.18 2.25 0.42
N ARG A 38 -4.90 2.62 1.49
CA ARG A 38 -5.96 3.63 1.43
C ARG A 38 -5.38 5.04 1.49
N LEU A 39 -5.82 5.88 0.57
CA LEU A 39 -5.52 7.31 0.60
C LEU A 39 -6.34 8.01 1.68
N GLN A 40 -5.70 8.89 2.47
CA GLN A 40 -6.31 9.59 3.60
C GLN A 40 -6.11 11.10 3.51
N ASN A 41 -6.43 11.66 2.34
CA ASN A 41 -6.17 13.08 2.07
C ASN A 41 -7.11 14.01 2.82
N THR A 42 -8.37 13.59 3.06
CA THR A 42 -9.35 14.42 3.76
C THR A 42 -9.49 14.03 5.24
N ASN A 43 -10.02 14.97 6.04
CA ASN A 43 -10.36 14.68 7.44
C ASN A 43 -11.42 13.57 7.55
N HIS A 44 -12.35 13.51 6.59
CA HIS A 44 -13.37 12.48 6.54
C HIS A 44 -12.73 11.09 6.30
N ASP A 45 -11.81 10.96 5.36
CA ASP A 45 -11.11 9.69 5.09
C ASP A 45 -10.33 9.20 6.31
N ARG A 46 -9.66 10.12 7.00
CA ARG A 46 -8.92 9.81 8.24
C ARG A 46 -9.84 9.36 9.36
N TYR A 47 -11.01 10.00 9.47
CA TYR A 47 -12.03 9.61 10.45
C TYR A 47 -12.55 8.19 10.14
N LEU A 48 -12.91 7.92 8.88
CA LEU A 48 -13.40 6.60 8.46
C LEU A 48 -12.35 5.50 8.67
N PHE A 49 -11.09 5.76 8.32
CA PHE A 49 -10.02 4.80 8.54
C PHE A 49 -9.84 4.49 10.02
N ARG A 50 -9.86 5.49 10.90
CA ARG A 50 -9.81 5.30 12.35
C ARG A 50 -11.03 4.55 12.88
N ARG A 51 -12.22 4.81 12.34
CA ARG A 51 -13.43 4.05 12.67
C ARG A 51 -13.21 2.58 12.37
N ASP A 52 -12.73 2.25 11.17
CA ASP A 52 -12.50 0.87 10.75
C ASP A 52 -11.46 0.20 11.66
N THR A 53 -10.33 0.87 11.96
CA THR A 53 -9.34 0.36 12.94
C THR A 53 -9.94 0.10 14.33
N ARG A 54 -10.90 0.91 14.80
CA ARG A 54 -11.55 0.69 16.10
C ARG A 54 -12.50 -0.50 16.09
N LEU A 55 -13.15 -0.77 14.96
CA LEU A 55 -14.11 -1.87 14.84
C LEU A 55 -13.43 -3.24 14.75
N THR A 56 -12.27 -3.32 14.12
CA THR A 56 -11.60 -4.60 13.78
C THR A 56 -10.17 -4.73 14.29
N GLY A 57 -9.58 -3.66 14.83
CA GLY A 57 -8.15 -3.60 15.17
C GLY A 57 -7.25 -3.31 13.96
N ASP A 58 -7.69 -3.66 12.75
CA ASP A 58 -6.99 -3.47 11.48
C ASP A 58 -7.96 -2.93 10.41
N PRO A 59 -7.71 -1.74 9.84
CA PRO A 59 -8.59 -1.10 8.86
C PRO A 59 -8.73 -1.85 7.52
N TYR A 60 -7.93 -2.90 7.27
CA TYR A 60 -8.03 -3.75 6.08
C TYR A 60 -8.82 -5.04 6.32
N VAL A 61 -9.16 -5.35 7.57
CA VAL A 61 -10.10 -6.42 7.90
C VAL A 61 -11.53 -5.88 7.74
N LEU A 62 -12.24 -6.38 6.74
CA LEU A 62 -13.60 -5.93 6.42
C LEU A 62 -14.63 -6.61 7.34
N LYS A 63 -15.63 -5.83 7.78
CA LYS A 63 -16.83 -6.31 8.47
C LYS A 63 -18.04 -6.01 7.59
N GLY A 64 -18.64 -7.05 7.03
CA GLY A 64 -19.85 -6.94 6.24
C GLY A 64 -21.11 -7.08 7.09
N LEU A 65 -22.24 -7.31 6.41
CA LEU A 65 -23.55 -7.44 7.04
C LEU A 65 -23.64 -8.66 7.98
N GLU A 66 -22.79 -9.68 7.76
CA GLU A 66 -22.67 -10.86 8.63
C GLU A 66 -22.24 -10.55 10.07
N SER A 67 -21.74 -9.33 10.31
CA SER A 67 -21.34 -8.87 11.65
C SER A 67 -22.45 -8.21 12.46
N ILE A 68 -23.63 -8.02 11.86
CA ILE A 68 -24.78 -7.37 12.48
C ILE A 68 -25.71 -8.47 13.03
N PRO A 69 -26.18 -8.37 14.29
CA PRO A 69 -27.18 -9.30 14.82
C PRO A 69 -28.54 -9.11 14.14
N ASP A 70 -29.29 -10.21 14.00
CA ASP A 70 -30.65 -10.24 13.44
C ASP A 70 -31.66 -9.40 14.24
#